data_AF-A0A315AKM1-F1
#
_entry.id   AF-A0A315AKM1-F1
#
_cell.length_a   1.000
_cell.length_b   1.000
_cell.length_c   1.000
_cell.angle_alpha   90.00
_cell.angle_beta   90.00
_cell.angle_gamma   90.00
#
_symmetry.space_group_name_H-M   'P 1'
#
loop_
_entity.id
_entity.type
_entity.pdbx_description
1 polymer ?
#
loop_
_entity_poly.entity_id
_entity_poly.type
_entity_poly.pdbx_seq_one_letter_code
_entity_poly.pdbx_strand_id
1 'polypeptide(L)'
;MAVHADPLLDFSMFSAPDVSKRSISLPTVSWIVHPQAETYCQQVEPKDGFVARPEGCVYWQIATSRCTLVTRPSTTHSQLGHLLLHCMEGK
;
A
#
# COMPACT_ATOMS: atom_id res chain seq x y z
N MET A 1 10.22 -10.49 29.34
CA MET A 1 10.50 -10.53 27.90
C MET A 1 9.23 -10.07 27.19
N ALA A 2 9.23 -8.88 26.58
CA ALA A 2 8.07 -8.42 25.83
C ALA A 2 8.00 -9.22 24.52
N VAL A 3 6.89 -9.93 24.30
CA VAL A 3 6.61 -10.59 23.04
C VAL A 3 6.23 -9.47 22.06
N HIS A 4 7.19 -8.97 21.29
CA HIS A 4 6.87 -8.16 20.13
C HIS A 4 6.17 -9.08 19.13
N ALA A 5 4.85 -8.93 18.99
CA ALA A 5 4.15 -9.49 17.86
C ALA A 5 4.86 -8.98 16.60
N ASP A 6 5.22 -9.90 15.70
CA ASP A 6 5.71 -9.53 14.38
C ASP A 6 4.69 -8.57 13.75
N PRO A 7 5.06 -7.33 13.37
CA PRO A 7 4.15 -6.39 12.72
C PRO A 7 3.47 -6.97 11.47
N LEU A 8 4.04 -8.01 10.86
CA LEU A 8 3.46 -8.74 9.73
C LEU A 8 2.30 -9.67 10.14
N LEU A 9 2.23 -10.03 11.43
CA LEU A 9 1.24 -10.91 12.04
C LEU A 9 0.30 -10.14 12.99
N ASP A 10 -0.02 -8.89 12.65
CA ASP A 10 -1.09 -8.16 13.33
C ASP A 10 -2.45 -8.73 12.89
N PHE A 11 -3.02 -9.57 13.75
CA PHE A 11 -4.36 -10.15 13.59
C PHE A 11 -5.46 -9.34 14.28
N SER A 12 -5.16 -8.10 14.70
CA SER A 12 -6.18 -7.23 15.27
C SER A 12 -7.27 -6.90 14.24
N MET A 13 -8.47 -6.60 14.74
CA MET A 13 -9.59 -6.25 13.87
C MET A 13 -9.29 -4.93 13.15
N PHE A 14 -9.18 -5.00 11.82
CA PHE A 14 -9.00 -3.83 11.00
C PHE A 14 -10.29 -3.02 10.91
N SER A 15 -10.25 -1.76 11.34
CA SER A 15 -11.35 -0.81 11.17
C SER A 15 -11.14 -0.02 9.89
N ALA A 16 -11.97 -0.25 8.89
CA ALA A 16 -11.90 0.47 7.62
C ALA A 16 -12.06 1.99 7.85
N PRO A 17 -11.25 2.85 7.21
CA PRO A 17 -11.40 4.29 7.34
C PRO A 17 -12.74 4.76 6.80
N ASP A 18 -13.27 5.78 7.47
CA ASP A 18 -14.43 6.52 7.02
C ASP A 18 -14.23 7.03 5.59
N VAL A 19 -15.30 7.00 4.79
CA VAL A 19 -15.25 7.38 3.38
C VAL A 19 -14.79 8.84 3.21
N SER A 20 -15.09 9.71 4.16
CA SER A 20 -14.64 11.12 4.17
C SER A 20 -13.12 11.29 4.27
N LYS A 21 -12.38 10.27 4.72
CA LYS A 21 -10.91 10.30 4.84
C LYS A 21 -10.20 9.79 3.58
N ARG A 22 -10.95 9.34 2.57
CA ARG A 22 -10.39 8.78 1.33
C ARG A 22 -10.16 9.90 0.31
N SER A 23 -8.91 10.04 -0.12
CA SER A 23 -8.55 10.83 -1.32
C SER A 23 -9.00 10.11 -2.60
N ILE A 24 -9.03 8.77 -2.59
CA ILE A 24 -9.51 7.94 -3.69
C ILE A 24 -10.52 6.92 -3.15
N SER A 25 -11.80 7.09 -3.47
CA SER A 25 -12.88 6.28 -2.87
C SER A 25 -13.00 4.86 -3.44
N LEU A 26 -12.84 4.71 -4.76
CA LEU A 26 -12.98 3.44 -5.49
C LEU A 26 -11.86 3.32 -6.53
N PRO A 27 -10.64 2.98 -6.10
CA PRO A 27 -9.51 2.93 -7.02
C PRO A 27 -9.58 1.74 -7.97
N THR A 28 -9.12 1.93 -9.20
CA THR A 28 -8.63 0.81 -10.01
C THR A 28 -7.27 0.40 -9.46
N VAL A 29 -7.14 -0.87 -9.06
CA VAL A 29 -5.91 -1.40 -8.47
C VAL A 29 -5.11 -2.18 -9.52
N SER A 30 -3.87 -1.78 -9.73
CA SER A 30 -2.84 -2.57 -10.42
C SER A 30 -1.88 -3.17 -9.41
N TRP A 31 -1.42 -4.39 -9.66
CA TRP A 31 -0.45 -5.07 -8.79
C TRP A 31 0.76 -5.54 -9.59
N ILE A 32 1.94 -5.15 -9.14
CA ILE A 32 3.24 -5.51 -9.72
C ILE A 32 4.02 -6.32 -8.68
N VAL A 33 4.64 -7.41 -9.14
CA VAL A 33 5.56 -8.20 -8.32
C VAL A 33 6.99 -7.87 -8.76
N HIS A 34 7.81 -7.34 -7.85
CA HIS A 34 9.17 -6.88 -8.14
C HIS A 34 10.16 -7.28 -7.02
N PRO A 35 11.37 -7.80 -7.32
CA PRO A 35 12.34 -8.18 -6.29
C PRO A 35 12.79 -7.02 -5.38
N GLN A 36 12.85 -5.81 -5.94
CA GLN A 36 13.21 -4.57 -5.24
C GLN A 36 11.98 -3.68 -5.15
N ALA A 37 10.94 -4.16 -4.48
CA ALA A 37 9.66 -3.45 -4.42
C ALA A 37 9.76 -2.15 -3.62
N GLU A 38 10.59 -2.10 -2.58
CA GLU A 38 10.76 -0.95 -1.69
C GLU A 38 11.24 0.33 -2.41
N THR A 39 12.04 0.20 -3.46
CA THR A 39 12.61 1.34 -4.21
C THR A 39 11.86 1.61 -5.52
N TYR A 40 11.05 0.67 -6.00
CA TYR A 40 10.36 0.76 -7.29
C TYR A 40 9.54 2.05 -7.40
N CYS A 41 8.71 2.36 -6.40
CA CYS A 41 7.81 3.52 -6.44
C CYS A 41 8.55 4.87 -6.48
N GLN A 42 9.81 4.94 -6.03
CA GLN A 42 10.59 6.17 -6.08
C GLN A 42 10.90 6.57 -7.52
N GLN A 43 11.12 5.58 -8.40
CA GLN A 43 11.57 5.78 -9.77
C GLN A 43 10.43 5.97 -10.78
N VAL A 44 9.20 5.63 -10.40
CA VAL A 44 8.05 5.67 -11.31
C VAL A 44 7.47 7.07 -11.38
N GLU A 45 7.28 7.57 -12.60
CA GLU A 45 6.51 8.78 -12.90
C GLU A 45 5.58 8.50 -14.10
N PRO A 46 4.42 9.18 -14.21
CA PRO A 46 3.90 10.19 -13.29
C PRO A 46 3.19 9.58 -12.08
N LYS A 47 3.36 10.19 -10.89
CA LYS A 47 2.60 9.87 -9.66
C LYS A 47 2.30 11.13 -8.85
N ASP A 48 1.18 11.12 -8.11
CA ASP A 48 0.84 12.21 -7.18
C ASP A 48 1.48 12.00 -5.80
N GLY A 49 1.75 10.74 -5.45
CA GLY A 49 2.39 10.37 -4.19
C GLY A 49 2.70 8.88 -4.13
N PHE A 50 3.50 8.50 -3.12
CA PHE A 50 3.84 7.12 -2.86
C PHE A 50 4.19 6.88 -1.39
N VAL A 51 4.08 5.63 -0.96
CA VAL A 51 4.61 5.13 0.31
C VAL A 51 5.46 3.90 0.04
N ALA A 52 6.62 3.83 0.69
CA ALA A 52 7.51 2.68 0.63
C ALA A 52 7.66 2.03 2.02
N ARG A 53 7.70 0.70 2.03
CA ARG A 53 7.97 -0.15 3.19
C ARG A 53 8.99 -1.22 2.78
N PRO A 54 9.65 -1.90 3.73
CA PRO A 54 10.63 -2.94 3.41
C PRO A 54 10.08 -4.07 2.51
N GLU A 55 8.79 -4.42 2.65
CA GLU A 55 8.17 -5.53 1.91
C GLU A 55 7.49 -5.11 0.58
N GLY A 56 7.43 -3.81 0.30
CA GLY A 56 6.75 -3.29 -0.87
C GLY A 56 6.46 -1.80 -0.82
N CYS A 57 5.89 -1.28 -1.89
CA CYS A 57 5.51 0.12 -1.99
C CYS A 57 4.19 0.27 -2.74
N VAL A 58 3.61 1.46 -2.65
CA VAL A 58 2.41 1.84 -3.39
C VAL A 58 2.57 3.25 -3.91
N TYR A 59 2.08 3.51 -5.11
CA TYR A 59 1.95 4.85 -5.65
C TYR A 59 0.56 5.05 -6.25
N TRP A 60 0.15 6.30 -6.36
CA TRP A 60 -1.20 6.64 -6.78
C TRP A 60 -1.28 7.83 -7.71
N GLN A 61 -2.43 7.89 -8.39
CA GLN A 61 -2.84 8.98 -9.25
C GLN A 61 -4.31 9.31 -8.94
N ILE A 62 -4.55 10.49 -8.36
CA ILE A 62 -5.85 10.95 -7.89
C ILE A 62 -6.77 11.20 -9.08
N ALA A 63 -6.28 11.89 -10.10
CA ALA A 63 -7.08 12.27 -11.27
C ALA A 63 -7.68 11.07 -12.01
N THR A 64 -6.96 9.94 -12.05
CA THR A 64 -7.41 8.69 -12.69
C THR A 64 -7.93 7.64 -11.70
N SER A 65 -7.99 7.98 -10.41
CA SER A 65 -8.36 7.05 -9.33
C SER A 65 -7.60 5.71 -9.44
N ARG A 66 -6.28 5.76 -9.63
CA ARG A 66 -5.45 4.58 -9.83
C ARG A 66 -4.50 4.36 -8.65
N CYS A 67 -4.51 3.14 -8.11
CA CYS A 67 -3.52 2.64 -7.16
C CYS A 67 -2.65 1.60 -7.85
N THR A 68 -1.34 1.68 -7.69
CA THR A 68 -0.45 0.58 -8.09
C THR A 68 0.32 0.08 -6.89
N LEU A 69 0.03 -1.15 -6.49
CA LEU A 69 0.70 -1.87 -5.42
C LEU A 69 1.91 -2.59 -6.01
N VAL A 70 3.05 -2.52 -5.33
CA VAL A 70 4.27 -3.22 -5.73
C VAL A 70 4.77 -4.01 -4.54
N THR A 71 4.87 -5.32 -4.68
CA THR A 71 5.31 -6.21 -3.60
C THR A 71 6.48 -7.07 -4.03
N ARG A 72 7.22 -7.59 -3.06
CA ARG A 72 8.16 -8.68 -3.29
C ARG A 72 7.41 -9.97 -3.70
N PRO A 73 8.10 -10.98 -4.27
CA PRO A 73 7.50 -12.26 -4.66
C PRO A 73 6.78 -12.99 -3.52
N SER A 74 7.28 -12.84 -2.28
CA SER A 74 6.59 -13.29 -1.08
C SER A 74 5.91 -12.09 -0.43
N THR A 75 4.58 -12.14 -0.28
CA THR A 75 3.79 -11.08 0.36
C THR A 75 2.60 -11.67 1.12
N THR A 76 1.95 -10.87 1.95
CA THR A 76 0.78 -11.27 2.75
C THR A 76 -0.45 -10.46 2.37
N HIS A 77 -1.63 -10.99 2.66
CA HIS A 77 -2.89 -10.25 2.53
C HIS A 77 -2.89 -8.97 3.37
N SER A 78 -2.29 -9.01 4.57
CA SER A 78 -2.16 -7.83 5.45
C SER A 78 -1.31 -6.73 4.81
N GLN A 79 -0.18 -7.09 4.18
CA GLN A 79 0.67 -6.14 3.48
C GLN A 79 -0.05 -5.50 2.28
N LEU A 80 -0.77 -6.29 1.48
CA LEU A 80 -1.59 -5.76 0.38
C LEU A 80 -2.66 -4.78 0.89
N GLY A 81 -3.33 -5.12 1.99
CA GLY A 81 -4.32 -4.26 2.64
C GLY A 81 -3.72 -2.92 3.11
N HIS A 82 -2.58 -2.94 3.78
CA HIS A 82 -1.89 -1.73 4.23
C HIS A 82 -1.48 -0.82 3.06
N LEU A 83 -0.96 -1.39 1.98
CA LEU A 83 -0.58 -0.62 0.79
C LEU A 83 -1.81 -0.01 0.11
N LEU A 84 -2.91 -0.76 -0.02
CA LEU A 84 -4.16 -0.24 -0.57
C LEU A 84 -4.71 0.91 0.28
N LEU A 85 -4.62 0.81 1.60
CA LEU A 85 -5.06 1.83 2.53
C LEU A 85 -4.33 3.16 2.31
N HIS A 86 -3.00 3.11 2.27
CA HIS A 86 -2.14 4.27 2.00
C HIS A 86 -2.55 4.96 0.69
N CYS A 87 -2.81 4.19 -0.36
CA CYS A 87 -3.28 4.75 -1.62
C CYS A 87 -4.66 5.44 -1.50
N MET A 88 -5.62 4.78 -0.87
CA MET A 88 -6.99 5.32 -0.74
C MET A 88 -7.00 6.60 0.09
N GLU A 89 -6.14 6.70 1.11
CA GLU A 89 -5.97 7.91 1.90
C GLU A 89 -5.13 8.97 1.18
N GLY A 90 -4.29 8.55 0.21
CA GLY A 90 -3.32 9.39 -0.49
C GLY A 90 -2.16 9.82 0.43
N LYS A 91 -1.73 8.94 1.35
CA LYS A 91 -0.77 9.24 2.42
C LYS A 91 0.10 8.04 2.76
#